data_AF-A0AAV7IRN5-F1
#
_entry.id   AF-A0AAV7IRN5-F1
#
_cell.length_a   1.000
_cell.length_b   1.000
_cell.length_c   1.000
_cell.angle_alpha   90.00
_cell.angle_beta   90.00
_cell.angle_gamma   90.00
#
_symmetry.space_group_name_H-M   'P 1'
#
loop_
_entity.id
_entity.type
_entity.pdbx_description
1 polymer ?
#
loop_
_entity_poly.entity_id
_entity_poly.type
_entity_poly.pdbx_seq_one_letter_code
_entity_poly.pdbx_strand_id
1 'polypeptide(L)'
;MHSTMNTQLRKKIRGILTSGHVSLTINDRQLLEMCFLDELKPVIVTVDLIDVVYEITRDKTANLSIIVIDDHFSSKVIKEYYPRHPSFVLSGDSLEALMKNIHEIKTAKIWNVKSLFVIVGTQCQNSAAVLKLLWEIEALSSFYICQDEFNNQTLIFTFNPFSNYAPKPWERVVGFNNAKICESIKFNKSARLDGFPLKGFKDGIRSNASFRKNQEILSPLTNDFFKTSLSMINSTPEVDTIYDVSYRNPFKNRTHDFLWKPYIIKFTAVKYVDIMASYDQDSYVILTRRQKTVPVISQIIDCYFNVWTVNILVFILTIILILIYINHNYHLREALMDMLSLMLDMEMIVPMRRMSMRLTFFSARLFMLIFNSTLQGHLSAVLAKPARQQVDTLEQLYVNHFHVHFDFKIEKELLMTGLWSYTSDKKYLYRNFIMKYPVCLEELLKNDSAVCIMNKFEKSVCSLQIFMDWYYTSSVVDFDQFAQSFNDSD
;
A
#
# COMPACT_ATOMS: atom_id res chain seq x y z
N MET A 1 18.95 52.23 -4.32
CA MET A 1 17.59 52.15 -3.76
C MET A 1 17.44 51.21 -2.54
N HIS A 2 18.45 50.42 -2.13
CA HIS A 2 18.37 49.53 -0.96
C HIS A 2 18.64 50.17 0.43
N SER A 3 19.09 51.42 0.49
CA SER A 3 19.49 52.07 1.75
C SER A 3 18.35 52.79 2.48
N THR A 4 17.34 53.29 1.75
CA THR A 4 16.24 54.10 2.29
C THR A 4 15.08 53.30 2.87
N MET A 5 14.93 52.03 2.52
CA MET A 5 13.88 51.14 3.07
C MET A 5 14.19 50.68 4.51
N ASN A 6 15.48 50.66 4.87
CA ASN A 6 15.96 50.17 6.17
C ASN A 6 15.77 51.20 7.31
N THR A 7 15.62 52.49 6.98
CA THR A 7 15.47 53.57 7.96
C THR A 7 14.01 53.84 8.33
N GLN A 8 13.05 53.59 7.42
CA GLN A 8 11.62 53.73 7.73
C GLN A 8 11.07 52.56 8.56
N LEU A 9 11.59 51.33 8.37
CA LEU A 9 11.22 50.18 9.19
C LEU A 9 11.68 50.36 10.65
N ARG A 10 12.89 50.88 10.86
CA ARG A 10 13.47 51.16 12.20
C ARG A 10 12.71 52.20 13.01
N LYS A 11 12.08 53.20 12.36
CA LYS A 11 11.29 54.23 13.06
C LYS A 11 9.89 53.74 13.46
N LYS A 12 9.34 52.77 12.75
CA LYS A 12 7.99 52.24 13.03
C LYS A 12 7.99 51.18 14.15
N ILE A 13 9.10 50.45 14.32
CA ILE A 13 9.26 49.41 15.36
C ILE A 13 9.50 50.02 16.76
N ARG A 14 10.12 51.20 16.87
CA ARG A 14 10.35 51.87 18.17
C ARG A 14 9.09 52.38 18.88
N GLY A 15 7.93 52.40 18.22
CA GLY A 15 6.69 52.96 18.76
C GLY A 15 5.75 51.98 19.45
N ILE A 16 6.05 50.67 19.48
CA ILE A 16 5.08 49.63 19.87
C ILE A 16 5.51 48.78 21.10
N LEU A 17 6.74 48.94 21.60
CA LEU A 17 7.31 48.02 22.60
C LEU A 17 7.14 48.53 24.04
N THR A 18 5.96 48.35 24.62
CA THR A 18 5.78 48.30 26.10
C THR A 18 4.72 47.28 26.51
N SER A 19 5.00 45.99 26.33
CA SER A 19 4.45 44.93 27.20
C SER A 19 5.26 43.65 27.06
N GLY A 20 5.91 43.21 28.15
CA GLY A 20 6.33 41.82 28.37
C GLY A 20 7.20 41.14 27.30
N HIS A 21 8.25 41.79 26.76
CA HIS A 21 9.09 41.16 25.74
C HIS A 21 9.99 40.04 26.28
N VAL A 22 9.97 38.90 25.60
CA VAL A 22 10.91 37.79 25.79
C VAL A 22 12.28 38.19 25.24
N SER A 23 13.16 38.71 26.10
CA SER A 23 14.55 39.02 25.70
C SER A 23 15.46 37.82 25.91
N LEU A 24 16.14 37.36 24.84
CA LEU A 24 17.25 36.41 24.96
C LEU A 24 18.32 36.97 25.91
N THR A 25 18.70 36.17 26.90
CA THR A 25 19.79 36.52 27.81
C THR A 25 21.13 36.50 27.09
N ILE A 26 22.15 37.13 27.68
CA ILE A 26 23.52 37.13 27.15
C ILE A 26 24.03 35.70 26.91
N ASN A 27 23.63 34.75 27.76
CA ASN A 27 23.99 33.35 27.65
C ASN A 27 23.33 32.71 26.42
N ASP A 28 22.02 32.92 26.21
CA ASP A 28 21.32 32.32 25.06
C ASP A 28 21.93 32.76 23.72
N ARG A 29 22.41 34.01 23.65
CA ARG A 29 23.10 34.57 22.48
C ARG A 29 24.42 33.89 22.21
N GLN A 30 25.26 33.77 23.23
CA GLN A 30 26.56 33.09 23.12
C GLN A 30 26.40 31.63 22.69
N LEU A 31 25.34 30.95 23.14
CA LEU A 31 25.06 29.58 22.70
C LEU A 31 24.73 29.49 21.21
N LEU A 32 23.84 30.38 20.73
CA LEU A 32 23.47 30.42 19.32
C LEU A 32 24.67 30.73 18.43
N GLU A 33 25.53 31.64 18.89
CA GLU A 33 26.80 31.98 18.24
C GLU A 33 27.83 30.85 18.26
N MET A 34 27.95 30.11 19.35
CA MET A 34 28.94 29.03 19.47
C MET A 34 28.50 27.79 18.70
N CYS A 35 27.24 27.40 18.82
CA CYS A 35 26.77 26.14 18.28
C CYS A 35 26.19 26.29 16.88
N PHE A 36 25.41 27.31 16.56
CA PHE A 36 24.56 27.30 15.36
C PHE A 36 24.98 28.28 14.26
N LEU A 37 26.06 29.04 14.44
CA LEU A 37 26.48 30.12 13.53
C LEU A 37 26.62 29.70 12.05
N ASP A 38 27.12 28.50 11.79
CA ASP A 38 27.30 28.00 10.42
C ASP A 38 25.99 27.58 9.75
N GLU A 39 24.94 27.30 10.53
CA GLU A 39 23.62 26.85 10.07
C GLU A 39 22.60 27.99 9.97
N LEU A 40 22.87 29.14 10.61
CA LEU A 40 22.01 30.32 10.64
C LEU A 40 21.97 31.08 9.29
N LYS A 41 21.81 30.43 8.14
CA LYS A 41 21.81 31.08 6.82
C LYS A 41 20.70 30.58 5.90
N PRO A 42 19.67 31.40 5.60
CA PRO A 42 19.25 32.65 6.22
C PRO A 42 18.40 32.41 7.47
N VAL A 43 18.21 33.46 8.28
CA VAL A 43 17.47 33.37 9.55
C VAL A 43 16.09 34.01 9.43
N ILE A 44 15.07 33.29 9.85
CA ILE A 44 13.69 33.76 9.94
C ILE A 44 13.37 33.91 11.43
N VAL A 45 13.03 35.12 11.88
CA VAL A 45 13.02 35.51 13.29
C VAL A 45 11.70 36.16 13.64
N THR A 46 11.10 35.85 14.79
CA THR A 46 9.92 36.59 15.27
C THR A 46 10.30 38.02 15.70
N VAL A 47 9.35 38.97 15.64
CA VAL A 47 9.62 40.40 15.91
C VAL A 47 10.39 40.64 17.20
N ASP A 48 10.04 39.94 18.28
CA ASP A 48 10.63 40.13 19.61
C ASP A 48 12.12 39.78 19.70
N LEU A 49 12.64 39.03 18.71
CA LEU A 49 14.02 38.56 18.69
C LEU A 49 14.88 39.31 17.65
N ILE A 50 14.32 40.29 16.93
CA ILE A 50 14.99 40.96 15.82
C ILE A 50 16.27 41.70 16.27
N ASP A 51 16.21 42.42 17.38
CA ASP A 51 17.34 43.20 17.90
C ASP A 51 18.48 42.30 18.35
N VAL A 52 18.13 41.11 18.87
CA VAL A 52 19.10 40.12 19.31
C VAL A 52 19.90 39.56 18.13
N VAL A 53 19.20 39.17 17.06
CA VAL A 53 19.86 38.64 15.86
C VAL A 53 20.68 39.72 15.18
N TYR A 54 20.24 40.99 15.18
CA TYR A 54 21.05 42.09 14.68
C TYR A 54 22.32 42.34 15.50
N GLU A 55 22.30 42.18 16.82
CA GLU A 55 23.49 42.33 17.66
C GLU A 55 24.50 41.20 17.42
N ILE A 56 24.05 39.94 17.36
CA ILE A 56 24.88 38.76 17.05
C ILE A 56 25.60 38.92 15.70
N THR A 57 24.92 39.54 14.73
CA THR A 57 25.44 39.69 13.36
C THR A 57 26.30 40.92 13.15
N ARG A 58 26.24 41.90 14.05
CA ARG A 58 26.98 43.16 13.94
C ARG A 58 28.49 42.97 14.13
N ASP A 59 28.90 41.95 14.87
CA ASP A 59 30.31 41.69 15.22
C ASP A 59 31.07 40.88 14.16
N LYS A 60 30.43 40.44 13.06
CA LYS A 60 31.07 39.63 12.01
C LYS A 60 30.74 40.11 10.59
N THR A 61 31.69 39.94 9.67
CA THR A 61 31.66 40.35 8.25
C THR A 61 30.68 39.54 7.37
N ALA A 62 29.83 38.70 7.93
CA ALA A 62 28.93 37.83 7.19
C ALA A 62 27.59 38.53 6.90
N ASN A 63 27.30 38.80 5.62
CA ASN A 63 25.99 39.28 5.17
C ASN A 63 24.92 38.21 5.42
N LEU A 64 24.22 38.32 6.56
CA LEU A 64 23.08 37.47 6.91
C LEU A 64 21.78 38.10 6.42
N SER A 65 21.00 37.36 5.64
CA SER A 65 19.63 37.75 5.32
C SER A 65 18.70 37.32 6.46
N ILE A 66 18.04 38.30 7.07
CA ILE A 66 17.09 38.13 8.16
C ILE A 66 15.69 38.41 7.61
N ILE A 67 14.75 37.47 7.80
CA ILE A 67 13.34 37.64 7.48
C ILE A 67 12.58 37.69 8.81
N VAL A 68 11.71 38.68 8.99
CA VAL A 68 10.98 38.87 10.26
C VAL A 68 9.56 38.33 10.12
N ILE A 69 9.10 37.54 11.08
CA ILE A 69 7.72 37.06 11.21
C ILE A 69 7.03 37.94 12.26
N ASP A 70 6.02 38.69 11.83
CA ASP A 70 5.13 39.50 12.66
C ASP A 70 3.66 39.05 12.52
N ASP A 71 2.74 39.68 13.25
CA ASP A 71 1.30 39.40 13.17
C ASP A 71 0.67 39.69 11.78
N HIS A 72 1.44 40.31 10.88
CA HIS A 72 1.06 40.61 9.51
C HIS A 72 1.80 39.73 8.49
N PHE A 73 2.56 38.74 8.97
CA PHE A 73 3.30 37.83 8.11
C PHE A 73 2.32 37.07 7.20
N SER A 74 2.49 37.26 5.90
CA SER A 74 1.78 36.47 4.89
C SER A 74 2.80 35.73 4.05
N SER A 75 2.71 34.40 4.08
CA SER A 75 3.55 33.50 3.28
C SER A 75 3.51 33.78 1.76
N LYS A 76 2.53 34.57 1.29
CA LYS A 76 2.37 35.01 -0.11
C LYS A 76 3.30 36.14 -0.54
N VAL A 77 3.93 36.85 0.41
CA VAL A 77 4.72 38.07 0.15
C VAL A 77 6.19 37.77 -0.20
N ILE A 78 6.73 36.62 0.18
CA ILE A 78 8.10 36.21 -0.14
C ILE A 78 8.13 35.65 -1.57
N LYS A 79 8.34 36.50 -2.59
CA LYS A 79 8.32 36.06 -4.01
C LYS A 79 9.68 35.90 -4.68
N GLU A 80 10.79 36.37 -4.09
CA GLU A 80 12.05 36.52 -4.86
C GLU A 80 13.28 35.78 -4.32
N TYR A 81 13.27 35.19 -3.11
CA TYR A 81 14.40 34.39 -2.63
C TYR A 81 13.96 33.30 -1.63
N TYR A 82 13.96 32.05 -2.09
CA TYR A 82 13.71 30.87 -1.25
C TYR A 82 15.04 30.20 -0.89
N PRO A 83 15.55 30.41 0.33
CA PRO A 83 16.66 29.60 0.79
C PRO A 83 16.27 28.12 0.82
N ARG A 84 17.21 27.24 0.45
CA ARG A 84 16.94 25.79 0.47
C ARG A 84 16.67 25.28 1.89
N HIS A 85 17.34 25.84 2.90
CA HIS A 85 17.24 25.43 4.31
C HIS A 85 17.34 26.66 5.25
N PRO A 86 16.27 27.44 5.42
CA PRO A 86 16.28 28.54 6.39
C PRO A 86 16.42 28.02 7.83
N SER A 87 16.94 28.85 8.72
CA SER A 87 16.85 28.65 10.16
C SER A 87 15.70 29.47 10.72
N PHE A 88 14.84 28.87 11.54
CA PHE A 88 13.72 29.53 12.20
C PHE A 88 14.07 29.75 13.68
N VAL A 89 14.05 31.00 14.12
CA VAL A 89 14.18 31.38 15.52
C VAL A 89 12.87 32.02 15.96
N LEU A 90 12.07 31.29 16.72
CA LEU A 90 10.70 31.67 17.06
C LEU A 90 10.59 31.93 18.56
N SER A 91 9.88 32.99 18.92
CA SER A 91 9.35 33.20 20.26
C SER A 91 7.86 33.51 20.18
N GLY A 92 7.15 33.34 21.29
CA GLY A 92 5.76 33.73 21.42
C GLY A 92 5.41 33.88 22.89
N ASP A 93 4.57 34.87 23.18
CA ASP A 93 4.15 35.20 24.54
C ASP A 93 3.28 34.09 25.16
N SER A 94 2.65 33.27 24.31
CA SER A 94 1.85 32.11 24.71
C SER A 94 2.10 30.90 23.81
N LEU A 95 1.80 29.71 24.34
CA LEU A 95 1.88 28.46 23.59
C LEU A 95 0.98 28.50 22.34
N GLU A 96 -0.21 29.08 22.44
CA GLU A 96 -1.17 29.20 21.34
C GLU A 96 -0.65 30.09 20.20
N ALA A 97 -0.05 31.23 20.55
CA ALA A 97 0.55 32.13 19.56
C ALA A 97 1.71 31.44 18.83
N LEU A 98 2.55 30.73 19.58
CA LEU A 98 3.65 29.95 19.00
C LEU A 98 3.14 28.83 18.07
N MET A 99 2.10 28.11 18.48
CA MET A 99 1.46 27.07 17.67
C MET A 99 0.91 27.62 16.35
N LYS A 100 0.24 28.76 16.41
CA LYS A 100 -0.28 29.45 15.22
C LYS A 100 0.86 29.81 14.26
N ASN A 101 1.94 30.41 14.76
CA ASN A 101 3.11 30.78 13.96
C ASN A 101 3.77 29.55 13.30
N ILE A 102 3.93 28.46 14.05
CA ILE A 102 4.47 27.20 13.54
C ILE A 102 3.58 26.63 12.42
N HIS A 103 2.25 26.69 12.57
CA HIS A 103 1.32 26.22 11.54
C HIS A 103 1.41 27.07 10.27
N GLU A 104 1.48 28.40 10.41
CA GLU A 104 1.65 29.31 9.27
C GLU A 104 2.96 29.05 8.53
N ILE A 105 4.06 28.83 9.27
CA ILE A 105 5.37 28.46 8.70
C ILE A 105 5.29 27.12 7.95
N LYS A 106 4.60 26.12 8.49
CA LYS A 106 4.40 24.81 7.84
C LYS A 106 3.69 24.93 6.49
N THR A 107 2.72 25.84 6.39
CA THR A 107 1.99 26.08 5.13
C THR A 107 2.76 26.94 4.13
N ALA A 108 3.86 27.58 4.55
CA ALA A 108 4.65 28.45 3.71
C ALA A 108 5.60 27.66 2.80
N LYS A 109 5.86 28.20 1.59
CA LYS A 109 6.78 27.59 0.61
C LYS A 109 8.25 27.51 1.07
N ILE A 110 8.60 28.24 2.13
CA ILE A 110 9.93 28.22 2.77
C ILE A 110 10.08 27.05 3.76
N TRP A 111 9.02 26.29 4.02
CA TRP A 111 9.08 25.11 4.89
C TRP A 111 10.07 24.08 4.35
N ASN A 112 10.96 23.60 5.21
CA ASN A 112 11.82 22.48 4.89
C ASN A 112 12.10 21.67 6.15
N VAL A 113 11.90 20.35 6.08
CA VAL A 113 12.09 19.39 7.19
C VAL A 113 13.53 19.34 7.72
N LYS A 114 14.51 19.79 6.92
CA LYS A 114 15.93 19.90 7.31
C LYS A 114 16.29 21.26 7.93
N SER A 115 15.33 22.18 8.03
CA SER A 115 15.54 23.50 8.64
C SER A 115 15.82 23.36 10.13
N LEU A 116 16.65 24.26 10.65
CA LEU A 116 16.88 24.40 12.08
C LEU A 116 15.72 25.18 12.71
N PHE A 117 15.14 24.67 13.78
CA PHE A 117 14.10 25.35 14.56
C PHE A 117 14.61 25.58 15.98
N VAL A 118 14.76 26.85 16.36
CA VAL A 118 15.10 27.26 17.71
C VAL A 118 13.90 28.01 18.27
N ILE A 119 13.30 27.47 19.32
CA ILE A 119 12.22 28.13 20.04
C ILE A 119 12.77 28.75 21.31
N VAL A 120 12.45 30.02 21.54
CA VAL A 120 12.79 30.76 22.76
C VAL A 120 11.50 30.94 23.54
N GLY A 121 11.36 30.16 24.62
CA GLY A 121 10.15 30.15 25.44
C GLY A 121 10.35 30.79 26.81
N THR A 122 9.25 31.30 27.37
CA THR A 122 9.22 31.93 28.69
C THR A 122 9.27 30.92 29.84
N GLN A 123 8.69 29.73 29.65
CA GLN A 123 8.62 28.68 30.66
C GLN A 123 9.21 27.36 30.16
N CYS A 124 10.09 26.75 30.95
CA CYS A 124 10.71 25.47 30.60
C CYS A 124 9.74 24.26 30.64
N GLN A 125 8.63 24.38 31.37
CA GLN A 125 7.61 23.33 31.47
C GLN A 125 6.91 23.07 30.12
N ASN A 126 6.86 24.08 29.25
CA ASN A 126 6.22 23.98 27.93
C ASN A 126 7.10 23.28 26.87
N SER A 127 8.38 23.03 27.17
CA SER A 127 9.35 22.47 26.22
C SER A 127 8.89 21.16 25.60
N ALA A 128 8.34 20.23 26.40
CA ALA A 128 7.89 18.92 25.92
C ALA A 128 6.73 19.03 24.92
N ALA A 129 5.74 19.86 25.21
CA ALA A 129 4.57 20.05 24.35
C ALA A 129 4.96 20.69 23.01
N VAL A 130 5.81 21.72 23.05
CA VAL A 130 6.28 22.44 21.85
C VAL A 130 7.16 21.56 20.99
N LEU A 131 8.11 20.84 21.58
CA LEU A 131 9.01 19.97 20.82
C LEU A 131 8.28 18.77 20.22
N LYS A 132 7.27 18.21 20.91
CA LYS A 132 6.40 17.17 20.36
C LYS A 132 5.66 17.68 19.12
N LEU A 133 5.10 18.89 19.19
CA LEU A 133 4.43 19.51 18.04
C LEU A 133 5.39 19.70 16.86
N LEU A 134 6.59 20.23 17.10
CA LEU A 134 7.61 20.39 16.07
C LEU A 134 7.96 19.04 15.43
N TRP A 135 8.01 17.97 16.21
CA TRP A 135 8.22 16.64 15.65
C TRP A 135 7.02 16.11 14.84
N GLU A 136 5.78 16.29 15.32
CA GLU A 136 4.56 15.89 14.60
C GLU A 136 4.43 16.58 13.23
N ILE A 137 5.11 17.71 13.04
CA ILE A 137 5.20 18.39 11.74
C ILE A 137 6.50 18.12 10.97
N GLU A 138 7.31 17.15 11.40
CA GLU A 138 8.58 16.73 10.78
C GLU A 138 9.74 17.73 10.91
N ALA A 139 9.71 18.67 11.87
CA ALA A 139 10.86 19.50 12.23
C ALA A 139 11.84 18.75 13.14
N LEU A 140 12.68 17.93 12.52
CA LEU A 140 13.62 17.06 13.22
C LEU A 140 14.71 17.84 13.96
N SER A 141 15.25 18.91 13.37
CA SER A 141 16.29 19.76 13.99
C SER A 141 15.66 20.87 14.85
N SER A 142 14.93 20.46 15.90
CA SER A 142 14.22 21.36 16.82
C SER A 142 14.87 21.45 18.20
N PHE A 143 14.98 22.67 18.72
CA PHE A 143 15.52 23.03 20.02
C PHE A 143 14.58 23.99 20.73
N TYR A 144 14.44 23.86 22.05
CA TYR A 144 13.66 24.76 22.90
C TYR A 144 14.56 25.30 24.00
N ILE A 145 14.73 26.61 24.04
CA ILE A 145 15.58 27.34 24.97
C ILE A 145 14.68 28.13 25.92
N CYS A 146 14.98 28.09 27.21
CA CYS A 146 14.26 28.83 28.25
C CYS A 146 15.18 29.06 29.46
N GLN A 147 14.81 30.00 30.33
CA GLN A 147 15.45 30.15 31.63
C GLN A 147 14.73 29.33 32.69
N ASP A 148 15.50 28.62 33.52
CA ASP A 148 15.02 27.99 34.74
C ASP A 148 14.73 29.08 35.79
N GLU A 149 13.45 29.21 36.17
CA GLU A 149 12.97 30.20 37.14
C GLU A 149 13.69 30.09 38.49
N PHE A 150 14.17 28.90 38.86
CA PHE A 150 14.76 28.66 40.18
C PHE A 150 16.27 28.95 40.23
N ASN A 151 16.99 28.67 39.15
CA ASN A 151 18.46 28.72 39.14
C ASN A 151 19.03 29.80 38.23
N ASN A 152 18.17 30.52 37.50
CA ASN A 152 18.56 31.50 36.47
C ASN A 152 19.49 30.89 35.39
N GLN A 153 19.42 29.58 35.22
CA GLN A 153 20.22 28.83 34.24
C GLN A 153 19.42 28.70 32.95
N THR A 154 20.06 29.00 31.82
CA THR A 154 19.51 28.65 30.51
C THR A 154 19.52 27.14 30.34
N LEU A 155 18.36 26.58 30.05
CA LEU A 155 18.18 25.17 29.72
C LEU A 155 17.84 25.03 28.24
N ILE A 156 18.37 23.96 27.63
CA ILE A 156 18.13 23.62 26.24
C ILE A 156 17.50 22.23 26.22
N PHE A 157 16.32 22.16 25.64
CA PHE A 157 15.60 20.92 25.43
C PHE A 157 15.64 20.58 23.95
N THR A 158 15.71 19.30 23.64
CA THR A 158 15.45 18.78 22.30
C THR A 158 14.60 17.54 22.42
N PHE A 159 14.05 17.07 21.31
CA PHE A 159 13.16 15.92 21.28
C PHE A 159 13.65 14.93 20.24
N ASN A 160 13.84 13.69 20.67
CA ASN A 160 14.15 12.54 19.83
C ASN A 160 13.11 11.44 20.14
N PRO A 161 12.12 11.23 19.28
CA PRO A 161 11.07 10.25 19.51
C PRO A 161 11.42 8.86 19.00
N PHE A 162 12.50 8.72 18.22
CA PHE A 162 12.86 7.45 17.60
C PHE A 162 13.54 6.49 18.59
N SER A 163 13.97 6.94 19.78
CA SER A 163 14.43 6.07 20.88
C SER A 163 14.87 6.89 22.12
N ASN A 164 15.14 6.18 23.22
CA ASN A 164 15.97 6.68 24.34
C ASN A 164 17.45 6.89 23.95
N TYR A 165 17.84 6.63 22.70
CA TYR A 165 19.20 6.80 22.19
C TYR A 165 19.43 8.27 21.81
N ALA A 166 19.60 9.09 22.85
CA ALA A 166 20.48 10.25 22.77
C ALA A 166 21.87 9.79 23.24
N PRO A 167 22.98 10.35 22.73
CA PRO A 167 24.32 9.97 23.17
C PRO A 167 24.48 10.10 24.70
N LYS A 168 24.48 8.95 25.42
CA LYS A 168 24.41 8.83 26.89
C LYS A 168 23.21 9.59 27.52
N PRO A 169 22.65 9.14 28.66
CA PRO A 169 21.44 9.75 29.22
C PRO A 169 21.68 11.23 29.44
N TRP A 170 20.87 12.08 28.80
CA TRP A 170 20.72 13.53 28.98
C TRP A 170 21.30 14.02 30.31
N GLU A 171 22.61 14.24 30.35
CA GLU A 171 23.24 14.86 31.49
C GLU A 171 22.81 16.32 31.44
N ARG A 172 22.37 16.87 32.58
CA ARG A 172 22.19 18.31 32.71
C ARG A 172 23.47 18.94 32.17
N VAL A 173 23.38 19.72 31.09
CA VAL A 173 24.54 20.39 30.52
C VAL A 173 25.00 21.40 31.56
N VAL A 174 26.00 21.03 32.37
CA VAL A 174 26.48 21.86 33.47
C VAL A 174 27.38 22.95 32.88
N GLY A 175 26.83 24.16 32.83
CA GLY A 175 27.56 25.42 32.67
C GLY A 175 28.06 25.74 31.26
N PHE A 176 27.91 27.01 30.89
CA PHE A 176 28.24 27.62 29.58
C PHE A 176 29.72 27.55 29.13
N ASN A 177 30.62 26.97 29.93
CA ASN A 177 32.07 27.06 29.71
C ASN A 177 32.72 25.83 29.04
N ASN A 178 31.94 24.86 28.57
CA ASN A 178 32.50 23.65 27.95
C ASN A 178 32.37 23.69 26.42
N ALA A 179 33.51 23.66 25.71
CA ALA A 179 33.57 23.55 24.24
C ALA A 179 32.83 22.31 23.68
N LYS A 180 32.51 21.31 24.53
CA LYS A 180 31.77 20.10 24.18
C LYS A 180 30.25 20.25 24.17
N ILE A 181 29.71 21.39 24.62
CA ILE A 181 28.26 21.64 24.68
C ILE A 181 27.61 21.47 23.30
N CYS A 182 28.26 21.98 22.25
CA CYS A 182 27.74 21.88 20.89
C CYS A 182 27.75 20.43 20.35
N GLU A 183 28.69 19.58 20.79
CA GLU A 183 28.73 18.16 20.41
C GLU A 183 27.55 17.38 21.02
N SER A 184 27.14 17.71 22.25
CA SER A 184 25.97 17.10 22.90
C SER A 184 24.63 17.56 22.30
N ILE A 185 24.59 18.79 21.76
CA ILE A 185 23.38 19.38 21.16
C ILE A 185 23.26 18.98 19.68
N LYS A 186 24.37 18.99 18.94
CA LYS A 186 24.44 18.60 17.53
C LYS A 186 24.75 17.11 17.40
N PHE A 187 23.75 16.30 17.65
CA PHE A 187 23.79 14.91 17.22
C PHE A 187 22.90 14.75 15.98
N ASN A 188 23.36 13.95 15.03
CA ASN A 188 22.58 13.65 13.85
C ASN A 188 21.42 12.74 14.26
N LYS A 189 20.23 13.34 14.45
CA LYS A 189 18.98 12.63 14.77
C LYS A 189 18.53 11.66 13.67
N SER A 190 19.12 11.79 12.49
CA SER A 190 18.96 10.90 11.33
C SER A 190 20.21 10.07 11.04
N ALA A 191 21.20 10.04 11.96
CA ALA A 191 22.34 9.15 11.82
C ALA A 191 21.81 7.74 11.67
N ARG A 192 22.35 7.03 10.67
CA ARG A 192 22.11 5.62 10.50
C ARG A 192 22.42 4.96 11.84
N LEU A 193 21.73 3.86 12.14
CA LEU A 193 21.96 3.14 13.38
C LEU A 193 23.37 2.52 13.43
N ASP A 194 24.31 2.84 12.52
CA ASP A 194 25.75 2.57 12.57
C ASP A 194 26.15 1.26 13.27
N GLY A 195 25.51 0.16 12.86
CA GLY A 195 25.79 -1.19 13.37
C GLY A 195 25.12 -1.56 14.70
N PHE A 196 24.32 -0.69 15.32
CA PHE A 196 23.56 -0.98 16.52
C PHE A 196 22.57 -2.13 16.29
N PRO A 197 22.53 -3.09 17.23
CA PRO A 197 21.62 -4.22 17.14
C PRO A 197 20.18 -3.76 17.42
N LEU A 198 19.29 -3.91 16.44
CA LEU A 198 17.85 -3.77 16.65
C LEU A 198 17.28 -5.10 17.11
N LYS A 199 16.57 -5.09 18.23
CA LYS A 199 15.97 -6.30 18.80
C LYS A 199 14.60 -6.54 18.19
N GLY A 200 14.55 -7.45 17.23
CA GLY A 200 13.30 -7.96 16.69
C GLY A 200 12.85 -9.20 17.45
N PHE A 201 11.56 -9.50 17.42
CA PHE A 201 11.11 -10.85 17.74
C PHE A 201 10.22 -11.43 16.64
N LYS A 202 10.28 -12.75 16.50
CA LYS A 202 9.35 -13.55 15.70
C LYS A 202 8.43 -14.35 16.63
N ASP A 203 7.18 -14.45 16.19
CA ASP A 203 6.17 -15.26 16.87
C ASP A 203 6.47 -16.74 16.64
N GLY A 204 6.87 -17.43 17.70
CA GLY A 204 7.18 -18.85 17.71
C GLY A 204 5.90 -19.66 17.84
N ILE A 205 5.57 -20.45 16.81
CA ILE A 205 4.50 -21.43 16.94
C ILE A 205 5.01 -22.55 17.84
N ARG A 206 4.40 -22.70 19.02
CA ARG A 206 4.69 -23.80 19.94
C ARG A 206 4.10 -25.09 19.37
N SER A 207 4.77 -25.72 18.41
CA SER A 207 4.35 -27.04 17.94
C SER A 207 4.73 -28.07 19.00
N ASN A 208 3.73 -28.73 19.60
CA ASN A 208 3.95 -29.85 20.54
C ASN A 208 4.58 -31.09 19.87
N ALA A 209 4.73 -31.08 18.54
CA ALA A 209 5.47 -32.09 17.81
C ALA A 209 6.95 -31.66 17.70
N SER A 210 7.85 -32.64 17.88
CA SER A 210 9.31 -32.58 17.73
C SER A 210 9.80 -32.24 16.31
N PHE A 211 9.04 -31.43 15.57
CA PHE A 211 9.43 -30.91 14.27
C PHE A 211 10.71 -30.09 14.43
N ARG A 212 11.74 -30.53 13.71
CA ARG A 212 13.14 -30.13 13.80
C ARG A 212 13.33 -28.63 13.98
N LYS A 213 14.12 -28.28 14.99
CA LYS A 213 14.52 -26.93 15.46
C LYS A 213 15.08 -25.93 14.43
N ASN A 214 15.26 -26.26 13.15
CA ASN A 214 16.15 -25.48 12.27
C ASN A 214 15.55 -25.03 10.93
N GLN A 215 14.24 -25.10 10.71
CA GLN A 215 13.65 -24.44 9.53
C GLN A 215 12.98 -23.13 9.94
N GLU A 216 13.70 -22.04 9.67
CA GLU A 216 13.18 -20.68 9.63
C GLU A 216 12.14 -20.58 8.51
N ILE A 217 10.89 -20.98 8.81
CA ILE A 217 9.76 -20.72 7.92
C ILE A 217 9.31 -19.27 8.15
N LEU A 218 10.21 -18.32 7.89
CA LEU A 218 9.76 -16.99 7.53
C LEU A 218 9.50 -16.99 6.03
N SER A 219 8.42 -16.34 5.63
CA SER A 219 8.20 -16.13 4.19
C SER A 219 9.44 -15.43 3.62
N PRO A 220 9.98 -15.89 2.47
CA PRO A 220 11.15 -15.26 1.84
C PRO A 220 10.94 -13.75 1.67
N LEU A 221 9.72 -13.34 1.31
CA LEU A 221 9.28 -11.96 1.16
C LEU A 221 9.45 -11.13 2.44
N THR A 222 9.00 -11.63 3.58
CA THR A 222 9.17 -10.92 4.86
C THR A 222 10.65 -10.76 5.19
N ASN A 223 11.44 -11.81 4.99
CA ASN A 223 12.88 -11.75 5.25
C ASN A 223 13.58 -10.73 4.36
N ASP A 224 13.25 -10.69 3.07
CA ASP A 224 13.85 -9.77 2.10
C ASP A 224 13.46 -8.32 2.38
N PHE A 225 12.20 -8.06 2.76
CA PHE A 225 11.76 -6.74 3.17
C PHE A 225 12.54 -6.22 4.38
N PHE A 226 12.65 -7.03 5.46
CA PHE A 226 13.37 -6.62 6.65
C PHE A 226 14.87 -6.48 6.38
N LYS A 227 15.50 -7.42 5.65
CA LYS A 227 16.90 -7.30 5.24
C LYS A 227 17.15 -6.02 4.46
N THR A 228 16.31 -5.70 3.48
CA THR A 228 16.43 -4.48 2.67
C THR A 228 16.28 -3.24 3.54
N SER A 229 15.24 -3.18 4.37
CA SER A 229 14.97 -2.05 5.26
C SER A 229 16.10 -1.83 6.28
N LEU A 230 16.58 -2.91 6.91
CA LEU A 230 17.69 -2.88 7.87
C LEU A 230 19.02 -2.47 7.21
N SER A 231 19.24 -2.91 5.96
CA SER A 231 20.42 -2.51 5.18
C SER A 231 20.40 -1.01 4.84
N MET A 232 19.22 -0.43 4.56
CA MET A 232 19.08 1.00 4.27
C MET A 232 19.43 1.87 5.48
N ILE A 233 19.14 1.39 6.69
CA ILE A 233 19.44 2.08 7.95
C ILE A 233 20.77 1.63 8.59
N ASN A 234 21.52 0.74 7.93
CA ASN A 234 22.80 0.18 8.39
C ASN A 234 22.73 -0.41 9.82
N SER A 235 21.68 -1.18 10.11
CA SER A 235 21.46 -1.83 11.41
C SER A 235 21.71 -3.33 11.35
N THR A 236 22.20 -3.91 12.45
CA THR A 236 22.28 -5.36 12.63
C THR A 236 21.03 -5.86 13.35
N PRO A 237 20.31 -6.89 12.88
CA PRO A 237 19.18 -7.41 13.64
C PRO A 237 19.60 -8.48 14.67
N GLU A 238 19.02 -8.40 15.86
CA GLU A 238 18.99 -9.48 16.85
C GLU A 238 17.54 -9.99 16.94
N VAL A 239 17.28 -11.24 16.53
CA VAL A 239 15.90 -11.75 16.40
C VAL A 239 15.63 -12.87 17.40
N ASP A 240 14.83 -12.55 18.42
CA ASP A 240 14.38 -13.53 19.41
C ASP A 240 13.10 -14.25 18.95
N THR A 241 12.91 -15.49 19.42
CA THR A 241 11.67 -16.23 19.18
C THR A 241 10.83 -16.24 20.46
N ILE A 242 9.69 -15.58 20.42
CA ILE A 242 8.77 -15.48 21.57
C ILE A 242 7.57 -16.39 21.31
N TYR A 243 7.32 -17.33 22.23
CA TYR A 243 6.21 -18.30 22.13
C TYR A 243 4.93 -17.84 22.85
N ASP A 244 4.93 -16.63 23.40
CA ASP A 244 3.79 -16.07 24.12
C ASP A 244 2.88 -15.27 23.16
N VAL A 245 1.58 -15.51 23.28
CA VAL A 245 0.52 -15.00 22.40
C VAL A 245 0.35 -13.47 22.54
N SER A 246 0.86 -12.89 23.62
CA SER A 246 0.79 -11.45 23.88
C SER A 246 2.03 -10.71 23.35
N TYR A 247 2.03 -10.42 22.05
CA TYR A 247 2.99 -9.51 21.40
C TYR A 247 3.03 -8.10 22.03
N ARG A 248 2.06 -7.75 22.88
CA ARG A 248 2.03 -6.47 23.60
C ARG A 248 3.08 -6.37 24.69
N ASN A 249 3.42 -7.48 25.34
CA ASN A 249 4.33 -7.46 26.49
C ASN A 249 5.76 -7.05 26.11
N PRO A 250 6.35 -7.57 25.01
CA PRO A 250 7.68 -7.16 24.55
C PRO A 250 7.80 -5.66 24.28
N PHE A 251 6.83 -5.09 23.56
CA PHE A 251 6.82 -3.65 23.24
C PHE A 251 6.54 -2.78 24.47
N LYS A 252 5.57 -3.17 25.30
CA LYS A 252 5.22 -2.44 26.53
C LYS A 252 6.41 -2.39 27.50
N ASN A 253 7.15 -3.49 27.61
CA ASN A 253 8.31 -3.61 28.48
C ASN A 253 9.60 -3.09 27.83
N ARG A 254 9.55 -2.60 26.58
CA ARG A 254 10.69 -2.09 25.82
C ARG A 254 11.85 -3.10 25.69
N THR A 255 11.53 -4.39 25.61
CA THR A 255 12.55 -5.43 25.43
C THR A 255 12.91 -5.64 23.96
N HIS A 256 12.02 -5.24 23.06
CA HIS A 256 12.16 -5.38 21.61
C HIS A 256 11.68 -4.12 20.91
N ASP A 257 12.32 -3.84 19.78
CA ASP A 257 12.11 -2.63 18.97
C ASP A 257 11.11 -2.88 17.84
N PHE A 258 11.07 -4.10 17.27
CA PHE A 258 10.18 -4.41 16.15
C PHE A 258 9.67 -5.86 16.15
N LEU A 259 8.56 -6.08 15.45
CA LEU A 259 7.97 -7.41 15.22
C LEU A 259 8.37 -7.89 13.83
N TRP A 260 9.10 -8.99 13.76
CA TRP A 260 9.52 -9.60 12.49
C TRP A 260 8.44 -10.55 11.96
N LYS A 261 7.25 -10.01 11.66
CA LYS A 261 6.15 -10.78 11.09
C LYS A 261 5.15 -9.85 10.39
N PRO A 262 4.59 -10.24 9.23
CA PRO A 262 3.45 -9.52 8.67
C PRO A 262 2.29 -9.58 9.66
N TYR A 263 1.70 -8.42 9.95
CA TYR A 263 0.61 -8.31 10.91
C TYR A 263 -0.59 -7.67 10.24
N ILE A 264 -1.74 -8.36 10.29
CA ILE A 264 -3.01 -7.79 9.83
C ILE A 264 -3.35 -6.64 10.78
N ILE A 265 -3.44 -5.42 10.24
CA ILE A 265 -3.69 -4.22 11.02
C ILE A 265 -5.05 -4.33 11.71
N LYS A 266 -5.04 -4.62 13.01
CA LYS A 266 -6.22 -4.49 13.86
C LYS A 266 -6.13 -3.14 14.56
N PHE A 267 -7.21 -2.36 14.51
CA PHE A 267 -7.31 -1.04 15.18
C PHE A 267 -6.89 -1.07 16.66
N THR A 268 -7.01 -2.20 17.35
CA THR A 268 -6.60 -2.35 18.76
C THR A 268 -5.09 -2.39 18.99
N ALA A 269 -4.28 -2.70 17.97
CA ALA A 269 -2.82 -2.76 18.07
C ALA A 269 -2.17 -1.36 17.96
N VAL A 270 -2.78 -0.46 17.20
CA VAL A 270 -2.31 0.93 16.95
C VAL A 270 -2.10 1.72 18.25
N LYS A 271 -2.81 1.36 19.33
CA LYS A 271 -2.67 2.03 20.64
C LYS A 271 -1.31 1.79 21.31
N TYR A 272 -0.61 0.72 20.96
CA TYR A 272 0.58 0.25 21.69
C TYR A 272 1.85 0.25 20.86
N VAL A 273 1.74 0.26 19.53
CA VAL A 273 2.86 0.18 18.61
C VAL A 273 2.60 1.07 17.41
N ASP A 274 3.66 1.68 16.89
CA ASP A 274 3.63 2.31 15.58
C ASP A 274 3.64 1.23 14.51
N ILE A 275 2.83 1.42 13.47
CA ILE A 275 2.70 0.47 12.38
C ILE A 275 3.39 1.04 11.17
N MET A 276 4.42 0.33 10.68
CA MET A 276 5.00 0.62 9.37
C MET A 276 4.05 0.06 8.32
N ALA A 277 3.39 0.95 7.57
CA ALA A 277 2.48 0.54 6.51
C ALA A 277 3.27 -0.16 5.39
N SER A 278 3.04 -1.47 5.24
CA SER A 278 3.34 -2.19 4.01
C SER A 278 2.04 -2.29 3.23
N TYR A 279 2.03 -1.77 2.00
CA TYR A 279 0.89 -1.95 1.10
C TYR A 279 0.89 -3.37 0.58
N ASP A 280 0.22 -4.23 1.32
CA ASP A 280 -0.06 -5.57 0.86
C ASP A 280 -1.57 -5.79 0.85
N GLN A 281 -2.10 -6.12 -0.32
CA GLN A 281 -3.52 -6.42 -0.47
C GLN A 281 -3.72 -7.89 -0.13
N ASP A 282 -4.24 -8.14 1.07
CA ASP A 282 -4.72 -9.44 1.49
C ASP A 282 -5.79 -9.90 0.49
N SER A 283 -5.42 -10.85 -0.36
CA SER A 283 -6.32 -11.46 -1.33
C SER A 283 -6.43 -12.93 -1.02
N TYR A 284 -7.62 -13.48 -1.23
CA TYR A 284 -7.87 -14.88 -1.00
C TYR A 284 -7.99 -15.60 -2.34
N VAL A 285 -7.62 -16.87 -2.32
CA VAL A 285 -7.64 -17.73 -3.49
C VAL A 285 -8.48 -18.94 -3.15
N ILE A 286 -9.45 -19.23 -4.00
CA ILE A 286 -10.20 -20.48 -3.96
C ILE A 286 -9.36 -21.52 -4.70
N LEU A 287 -8.92 -22.55 -3.99
CA LEU A 287 -8.33 -23.73 -4.57
C LEU A 287 -9.39 -24.83 -4.68
N THR A 288 -9.56 -25.32 -5.90
CA THR A 288 -10.39 -26.48 -6.19
C THR A 288 -9.54 -27.56 -6.86
N ARG A 289 -9.94 -28.82 -6.69
CA ARG A 289 -9.35 -29.91 -7.47
C ARG A 289 -9.66 -29.66 -8.94
N ARG A 290 -8.68 -29.90 -9.82
CA ARG A 290 -8.89 -29.83 -11.26
C ARG A 290 -9.93 -30.88 -11.65
N GLN A 291 -11.15 -30.41 -11.91
CA GLN A 291 -12.24 -31.29 -12.31
C GLN A 291 -12.00 -31.84 -13.72
N LYS A 292 -12.53 -33.04 -13.97
CA LYS A 292 -12.55 -33.61 -15.31
C LYS A 292 -13.33 -32.68 -16.22
N THR A 293 -12.75 -32.32 -17.36
CA THR A 293 -13.42 -31.50 -18.37
C THR A 293 -14.65 -32.25 -18.87
N VAL A 294 -15.84 -31.73 -18.57
CA VAL A 294 -17.07 -32.24 -19.17
C VAL A 294 -17.16 -31.63 -20.57
N PRO A 295 -17.27 -32.42 -21.65
CA PRO A 295 -17.55 -31.86 -22.96
C PRO A 295 -18.96 -31.27 -22.93
N VAL A 296 -19.05 -29.94 -22.82
CA VAL A 296 -20.34 -29.25 -22.77
C VAL A 296 -20.85 -29.10 -24.21
N ILE A 297 -21.45 -30.18 -24.73
CA ILE A 297 -22.10 -30.18 -26.05
C ILE A 297 -23.14 -29.06 -26.13
N SER A 298 -23.81 -28.74 -25.01
CA SER A 298 -24.74 -27.62 -24.96
C SER A 298 -24.10 -26.28 -25.31
N GLN A 299 -22.83 -26.03 -24.97
CA GLN A 299 -22.15 -24.79 -25.38
C GLN A 299 -21.87 -24.75 -26.89
N ILE A 300 -21.64 -25.89 -27.53
CA ILE A 300 -21.51 -25.97 -28.99
C ILE A 300 -22.84 -25.60 -29.65
N ILE A 301 -23.95 -26.12 -29.10
CA ILE A 301 -25.31 -25.83 -29.56
C ILE A 301 -25.64 -24.35 -29.36
N ASP A 302 -25.43 -23.81 -28.16
CA ASP A 302 -25.81 -22.44 -27.83
C ASP A 302 -24.98 -21.39 -28.58
N CYS A 303 -23.70 -21.66 -28.81
CA CYS A 303 -22.80 -20.69 -29.45
C CYS A 303 -22.92 -20.68 -30.98
N TYR A 304 -23.12 -21.84 -31.60
CA TYR A 304 -23.11 -21.95 -33.07
C TYR A 304 -24.49 -22.15 -33.68
N PHE A 305 -25.33 -22.97 -33.04
CA PHE A 305 -26.71 -23.21 -33.46
C PHE A 305 -27.66 -22.20 -32.81
N ASN A 306 -27.24 -20.93 -32.77
CA ASN A 306 -28.18 -19.86 -32.50
C ASN A 306 -29.33 -19.98 -33.50
N VAL A 307 -30.55 -19.88 -33.01
CA VAL A 307 -31.78 -19.97 -33.82
C VAL A 307 -31.66 -19.09 -35.08
N TRP A 308 -31.04 -17.92 -34.97
CA TRP A 308 -30.80 -17.02 -36.11
C TRP A 308 -29.83 -17.58 -37.16
N THR A 309 -28.67 -18.11 -36.76
CA THR A 309 -27.68 -18.65 -37.70
C THR A 309 -28.21 -19.88 -38.41
N VAL A 310 -28.93 -20.76 -37.68
CA VAL A 310 -29.60 -21.93 -38.26
C VAL A 310 -30.67 -21.50 -39.26
N ASN A 311 -31.50 -20.52 -38.92
CA ASN A 311 -32.54 -20.02 -39.82
C ASN A 311 -31.95 -19.40 -41.09
N ILE A 312 -30.89 -18.59 -40.97
CA ILE A 312 -30.20 -18.00 -42.13
C ILE A 312 -29.59 -19.10 -43.01
N LEU A 313 -28.95 -20.10 -42.40
CA LEU A 313 -28.35 -21.22 -43.12
C LEU A 313 -29.42 -22.01 -43.88
N VAL A 314 -30.53 -22.37 -43.23
CA VAL A 314 -31.66 -23.06 -43.85
C VAL A 314 -32.27 -22.22 -44.98
N PHE A 315 -32.36 -20.90 -44.81
CA PHE A 315 -32.85 -20.00 -45.85
C PHE A 315 -31.91 -19.95 -47.07
N ILE A 316 -30.60 -19.84 -46.87
CA ILE A 316 -29.61 -19.88 -47.96
C ILE A 316 -29.66 -21.23 -48.69
N LEU A 317 -29.69 -22.32 -47.93
CA LEU A 317 -29.77 -23.69 -48.43
C LEU A 317 -31.04 -23.93 -49.26
N THR A 318 -32.19 -23.43 -48.80
CA THR A 318 -33.45 -23.51 -49.55
C THR A 318 -33.42 -22.67 -50.83
N ILE A 319 -32.82 -21.47 -50.83
CA ILE A 319 -32.61 -20.68 -52.05
C ILE A 319 -31.73 -21.45 -53.04
N ILE A 320 -30.62 -22.04 -52.59
CA ILE A 320 -29.73 -22.84 -53.45
C ILE A 320 -30.51 -24.03 -54.04
N LEU A 321 -31.31 -24.73 -53.24
CA LEU A 321 -32.15 -25.84 -53.70
C LEU A 321 -33.15 -25.38 -54.78
N ILE A 322 -33.83 -24.25 -54.56
CA ILE A 322 -34.78 -23.67 -55.54
C ILE A 322 -34.05 -23.28 -56.83
N LEU A 323 -32.87 -22.67 -56.75
CA LEU A 323 -32.07 -22.29 -57.91
C LEU A 323 -31.58 -23.52 -58.69
N ILE A 324 -31.18 -24.59 -58.02
CA ILE A 324 -30.82 -25.86 -58.65
C ILE A 324 -32.06 -26.45 -59.33
N TYR A 325 -33.19 -26.51 -58.62
CA TYR A 325 -34.45 -27.05 -59.13
C TYR A 325 -34.92 -26.33 -60.41
N ILE A 326 -34.98 -25.00 -60.40
CA ILE A 326 -35.40 -24.18 -61.54
C ILE A 326 -34.45 -24.32 -62.72
N ASN A 327 -33.13 -24.27 -62.48
CA ASN A 327 -32.16 -24.33 -63.58
C ASN A 327 -32.16 -25.68 -64.29
N HIS A 328 -32.49 -26.74 -63.56
CA HIS A 328 -32.33 -28.08 -64.04
C HIS A 328 -33.58 -28.60 -64.79
N ASN A 329 -34.80 -28.15 -64.48
CA ASN A 329 -36.05 -28.79 -64.93
C ASN A 329 -36.15 -30.28 -64.49
N TYR A 330 -35.59 -30.66 -63.33
CA TYR A 330 -35.56 -32.05 -62.85
C TYR A 330 -36.55 -32.31 -61.70
N HIS A 331 -36.73 -33.60 -61.40
CA HIS A 331 -37.41 -34.08 -60.21
C HIS A 331 -36.65 -33.63 -58.95
N LEU A 332 -37.39 -33.12 -57.96
CA LEU A 332 -36.89 -32.62 -56.66
C LEU A 332 -35.86 -33.55 -55.99
N ARG A 333 -36.01 -34.87 -56.17
CA ARG A 333 -35.14 -35.91 -55.60
C ARG A 333 -33.68 -35.72 -56.00
N GLU A 334 -33.39 -35.47 -57.27
CA GLU A 334 -32.00 -35.38 -57.76
C GLU A 334 -31.34 -34.10 -57.26
N ALA A 335 -32.06 -32.97 -57.28
CA ALA A 335 -31.59 -31.71 -56.72
C ALA A 335 -31.27 -31.81 -55.22
N LEU A 336 -32.09 -32.56 -54.47
CA LEU A 336 -31.88 -32.78 -53.04
C LEU A 336 -30.66 -33.68 -52.79
N MET A 337 -30.43 -34.70 -53.62
CA MET A 337 -29.22 -35.53 -53.54
C MET A 337 -27.96 -34.73 -53.87
N ASP A 338 -27.98 -33.89 -54.92
CA ASP A 338 -26.83 -33.03 -55.26
C ASP A 338 -26.56 -31.99 -54.16
N MET A 339 -27.61 -31.45 -53.53
CA MET A 339 -27.49 -30.57 -52.38
C MET A 339 -26.87 -31.29 -51.17
N LEU A 340 -27.30 -32.51 -50.86
CA LEU A 340 -26.69 -33.34 -49.83
C LEU A 340 -25.22 -33.64 -50.14
N SER A 341 -24.91 -33.97 -51.39
CA SER A 341 -23.53 -34.17 -51.83
C SER A 341 -22.69 -32.91 -51.62
N LEU A 342 -23.22 -31.71 -51.94
CA LEU A 342 -22.54 -30.44 -51.64
C LEU A 342 -22.33 -30.20 -50.15
N MET A 343 -23.29 -30.58 -49.28
CA MET A 343 -23.13 -30.47 -47.83
C MET A 343 -22.06 -31.41 -47.27
N LEU A 344 -21.94 -32.59 -47.86
CA LEU A 344 -21.00 -33.62 -47.43
C LEU A 344 -19.66 -33.58 -48.17
N ASP A 345 -19.42 -32.54 -48.99
CA ASP A 345 -18.25 -32.42 -49.87
C ASP A 345 -18.03 -33.67 -50.77
N MET A 346 -19.12 -34.34 -51.15
CA MET A 346 -19.11 -35.49 -52.04
C MET A 346 -19.20 -35.08 -53.52
N GLU A 347 -18.81 -36.01 -54.39
CA GLU A 347 -18.91 -35.82 -55.84
C GLU A 347 -20.38 -35.73 -56.29
N MET A 348 -20.65 -34.81 -57.21
CA MET A 348 -21.98 -34.62 -57.78
C MET A 348 -22.26 -35.66 -58.85
N ILE A 349 -23.50 -36.14 -58.89
CA ILE A 349 -23.91 -37.20 -59.80
C ILE A 349 -24.26 -36.62 -61.17
N VAL A 350 -24.72 -35.37 -61.24
CA VAL A 350 -25.39 -34.84 -62.43
C VAL A 350 -24.49 -33.94 -63.31
N PRO A 351 -24.42 -34.19 -64.64
CA PRO A 351 -23.57 -33.42 -65.54
C PRO A 351 -24.09 -31.99 -65.82
N MET A 352 -23.26 -30.98 -65.55
CA MET A 352 -23.61 -29.56 -65.73
C MET A 352 -23.49 -29.08 -67.19
N ARG A 353 -24.58 -29.15 -67.96
CA ARG A 353 -24.61 -28.72 -69.37
C ARG A 353 -24.76 -27.21 -69.58
N ARG A 354 -25.48 -26.49 -68.70
CA ARG A 354 -25.76 -25.04 -68.84
C ARG A 354 -24.76 -24.18 -68.06
N MET A 355 -24.37 -23.03 -68.61
CA MET A 355 -23.42 -22.10 -67.96
C MET A 355 -23.97 -21.52 -66.65
N SER A 356 -25.27 -21.17 -66.59
CA SER A 356 -25.92 -20.68 -65.35
C SER A 356 -25.83 -21.69 -64.21
N MET A 357 -25.98 -22.97 -64.54
CA MET A 357 -25.90 -24.07 -63.58
C MET A 357 -24.48 -24.22 -63.03
N ARG A 358 -23.47 -24.12 -63.90
CA ARG A 358 -22.05 -24.15 -63.49
C ARG A 358 -21.73 -23.02 -62.53
N LEU A 359 -22.22 -21.82 -62.81
CA LEU A 359 -21.99 -20.65 -61.96
C LEU A 359 -22.69 -20.79 -60.61
N THR A 360 -23.95 -21.25 -60.60
CA THR A 360 -24.73 -21.50 -59.37
C THR A 360 -24.04 -22.56 -58.52
N PHE A 361 -23.64 -23.69 -59.11
CA PHE A 361 -22.93 -24.75 -58.40
C PHE A 361 -21.57 -24.30 -57.88
N PHE A 362 -20.80 -23.54 -58.68
CA PHE A 362 -19.53 -22.99 -58.22
C PHE A 362 -19.74 -22.09 -57.00
N SER A 363 -20.75 -21.21 -57.03
CA SER A 363 -21.09 -20.34 -55.90
C SER A 363 -21.55 -21.12 -54.67
N ALA A 364 -22.40 -22.14 -54.83
CA ALA A 364 -22.86 -23.00 -53.75
C ALA A 364 -21.69 -23.77 -53.14
N ARG A 365 -20.80 -24.34 -53.97
CA ARG A 365 -19.60 -25.05 -53.50
C ARG A 365 -18.64 -24.12 -52.77
N LEU A 366 -18.42 -22.90 -53.25
CA LEU A 366 -17.59 -21.90 -52.57
C LEU A 366 -18.19 -21.54 -51.21
N PHE A 367 -19.50 -21.34 -51.14
CA PHE A 367 -20.21 -21.09 -49.89
C PHE A 367 -20.03 -22.26 -48.90
N MET A 368 -20.22 -23.51 -49.34
CA MET A 368 -20.06 -24.69 -48.49
C MET A 368 -18.62 -24.86 -48.01
N LEU A 369 -17.62 -24.57 -48.85
CA LEU A 369 -16.21 -24.63 -48.46
C LEU A 369 -15.87 -23.60 -47.37
N ILE A 370 -16.38 -22.38 -47.49
CA ILE A 370 -16.22 -21.34 -46.46
C ILE A 370 -16.99 -21.71 -45.19
N PHE A 371 -18.23 -22.20 -45.32
CA PHE A 371 -19.06 -22.58 -44.20
C PHE A 371 -18.49 -23.76 -43.41
N ASN A 372 -18.12 -24.86 -44.08
CA ASN A 372 -17.57 -26.06 -43.46
C ASN A 372 -16.26 -25.77 -42.73
N SER A 373 -15.35 -25.00 -43.35
CA SER A 373 -14.09 -24.61 -42.71
C SER A 373 -14.31 -23.72 -41.48
N THR A 374 -15.28 -22.80 -41.55
CA THR A 374 -15.66 -21.95 -40.41
C THR A 374 -16.25 -22.79 -39.28
N LEU A 375 -17.19 -23.68 -39.57
CA LEU A 375 -17.78 -24.62 -38.61
C LEU A 375 -16.70 -25.47 -37.93
N GLN A 376 -15.78 -26.06 -38.70
CA GLN A 376 -14.68 -26.87 -38.18
C GLN A 376 -13.72 -26.04 -37.31
N GLY A 377 -13.40 -24.81 -37.73
CA GLY A 377 -12.55 -23.90 -36.99
C GLY A 377 -13.15 -23.53 -35.63
N HIS A 378 -14.45 -23.22 -35.60
CA HIS A 378 -15.17 -22.98 -34.34
C HIS A 378 -15.25 -24.22 -33.46
N LEU A 379 -15.58 -25.39 -34.02
CA LEU A 379 -15.60 -26.64 -33.27
C LEU A 379 -14.23 -26.92 -32.63
N SER A 380 -13.15 -26.69 -33.38
CA SER A 380 -11.79 -26.84 -32.90
C SER A 380 -11.43 -25.80 -31.82
N ALA A 381 -11.89 -24.56 -31.95
CA ALA A 381 -11.71 -23.53 -30.92
C ALA A 381 -12.43 -23.88 -29.60
N VAL A 382 -13.65 -24.40 -29.67
CA VAL A 382 -14.40 -24.88 -28.49
C VAL A 382 -13.70 -26.08 -27.85
N LEU A 383 -13.21 -27.02 -28.66
CA LEU A 383 -12.44 -28.17 -28.16
C LEU A 383 -11.10 -27.77 -27.55
N ALA A 384 -10.46 -26.69 -28.04
CA ALA A 384 -9.20 -26.17 -27.52
C ALA A 384 -9.36 -25.50 -26.14
N LYS A 385 -10.54 -24.96 -25.82
CA LYS A 385 -10.87 -24.36 -24.53
C LYS A 385 -12.03 -25.13 -23.87
N PRO A 386 -11.77 -26.33 -23.32
CA PRO A 386 -12.83 -27.10 -22.69
C PRO A 386 -13.45 -26.28 -21.57
N ALA A 387 -14.78 -26.20 -21.56
CA ALA A 387 -15.52 -25.59 -20.48
C ALA A 387 -15.15 -26.28 -19.18
N ARG A 388 -14.45 -25.56 -18.32
CA ARG A 388 -14.22 -25.99 -16.95
C ARG A 388 -15.35 -25.41 -16.14
N GLN A 389 -15.86 -26.17 -15.19
CA GLN A 389 -16.66 -25.60 -14.11
C GLN A 389 -15.69 -24.77 -13.27
N GLN A 390 -15.40 -23.55 -13.74
CA GLN A 390 -14.56 -22.62 -13.03
C GLN A 390 -15.39 -22.10 -11.88
N VAL A 391 -14.95 -22.40 -10.66
CA VAL A 391 -15.53 -21.79 -9.48
C VAL A 391 -14.80 -20.47 -9.29
N ASP A 392 -15.36 -19.43 -9.89
CA ASP A 392 -14.79 -18.08 -9.85
C ASP A 392 -15.44 -17.23 -8.75
N THR A 393 -16.64 -17.61 -8.30
CA THR A 393 -17.39 -16.85 -7.28
C THR A 393 -17.76 -17.69 -6.05
N LEU A 394 -17.95 -17.02 -4.92
CA LEU A 394 -18.46 -17.64 -3.69
C LEU A 394 -19.88 -18.18 -3.86
N GLU A 395 -20.71 -17.52 -4.68
CA GLU A 395 -22.06 -17.97 -5.00
C GLU A 395 -22.04 -19.32 -5.71
N GLN A 396 -21.11 -19.54 -6.65
CA GLN A 396 -20.93 -20.82 -7.30
C GLN A 396 -20.50 -21.92 -6.32
N LEU A 397 -19.76 -21.59 -5.25
CA LEU A 397 -19.47 -22.56 -4.19
C LEU A 397 -20.74 -23.00 -3.45
N TYR A 398 -21.61 -22.04 -3.16
CA TYR A 398 -22.85 -22.26 -2.46
C TYR A 398 -23.86 -23.08 -3.29
N VAL A 399 -24.14 -22.65 -4.52
CA VAL A 399 -25.11 -23.29 -5.43
C VAL A 399 -24.73 -24.74 -5.74
N ASN A 400 -23.43 -25.01 -5.87
CA ASN A 400 -22.93 -26.37 -6.15
C ASN A 400 -22.68 -27.20 -4.88
N HIS A 401 -23.02 -26.69 -3.70
CA HIS A 401 -22.88 -27.38 -2.41
C HIS A 401 -21.46 -27.90 -2.11
N PHE A 402 -20.44 -27.10 -2.41
CA PHE A 402 -19.05 -27.46 -2.08
C PHE A 402 -18.79 -27.44 -0.57
N HIS A 403 -17.93 -28.35 -0.11
CA HIS A 403 -17.39 -28.38 1.24
C HIS A 403 -16.22 -27.37 1.32
N VAL A 404 -16.50 -26.17 1.83
CA VAL A 404 -15.57 -25.05 1.91
C VAL A 404 -14.77 -25.12 3.20
N HIS A 405 -13.47 -25.31 3.06
CA HIS A 405 -12.48 -25.23 4.12
C HIS A 405 -11.79 -23.87 4.09
N PHE A 406 -11.78 -23.16 5.21
CA PHE A 406 -11.26 -21.79 5.27
C PHE A 406 -10.53 -21.49 6.59
N ASP A 407 -9.66 -20.46 6.57
CA ASP A 407 -9.04 -19.91 7.78
C ASP A 407 -10.12 -19.22 8.63
N PHE A 408 -10.15 -19.50 9.94
CA PHE A 408 -11.04 -18.83 10.88
C PHE A 408 -11.00 -17.30 10.83
N LYS A 409 -9.91 -16.69 10.32
CA LYS A 409 -9.82 -15.24 10.16
C LYS A 409 -10.90 -14.67 9.24
N ILE A 410 -11.28 -15.39 8.18
CA ILE A 410 -12.30 -14.94 7.21
C ILE A 410 -13.71 -15.41 7.52
N GLU A 411 -13.92 -16.09 8.65
CA GLU A 411 -15.25 -16.62 9.02
C GLU A 411 -16.31 -15.54 9.05
N LYS A 412 -15.98 -14.37 9.63
CA LYS A 412 -16.91 -13.24 9.68
C LYS A 412 -17.24 -12.70 8.29
N GLU A 413 -16.22 -12.52 7.45
CA GLU A 413 -16.39 -12.00 6.09
C GLU A 413 -17.24 -12.95 5.23
N LEU A 414 -16.96 -14.25 5.30
CA LEU A 414 -17.77 -15.27 4.63
C LEU A 414 -19.23 -15.26 5.11
N LEU A 415 -19.48 -15.14 6.41
CA LEU A 415 -20.85 -15.08 6.94
C LEU A 415 -21.55 -13.76 6.60
N MET A 416 -20.81 -12.65 6.49
CA MET A 416 -21.36 -11.34 6.10
C MET A 416 -21.85 -11.33 4.65
N THR A 417 -21.36 -12.23 3.78
CA THR A 417 -21.89 -12.36 2.41
C THR A 417 -23.37 -12.77 2.34
N GLY A 418 -23.94 -13.29 3.45
CA GLY A 418 -25.32 -13.78 3.48
C GLY A 418 -25.56 -15.09 2.72
N LEU A 419 -24.55 -15.63 2.03
CA LEU A 419 -24.65 -16.88 1.28
C LEU A 419 -24.82 -18.10 2.19
N TRP A 420 -24.19 -18.10 3.36
CA TRP A 420 -24.24 -19.22 4.30
C TRP A 420 -24.90 -18.82 5.62
N SER A 421 -25.83 -19.65 6.08
CA SER A 421 -26.41 -19.54 7.42
C SER A 421 -25.72 -20.47 8.42
N TYR A 422 -25.51 -19.98 9.65
CA TYR A 422 -24.87 -20.75 10.73
C TYR A 422 -25.64 -22.03 11.10
N THR A 423 -26.95 -22.07 10.84
CA THR A 423 -27.83 -23.17 11.29
C THR A 423 -28.02 -24.26 10.24
N SER A 424 -28.25 -23.91 8.97
CA SER A 424 -28.52 -24.89 7.91
C SER A 424 -27.27 -25.37 7.19
N ASP A 425 -26.29 -24.49 7.00
CA ASP A 425 -25.21 -24.70 6.04
C ASP A 425 -23.88 -25.06 6.69
N LYS A 426 -23.87 -25.20 8.02
CA LYS A 426 -22.69 -25.60 8.81
C LYS A 426 -22.07 -26.92 8.35
N LYS A 427 -22.83 -27.79 7.69
CA LYS A 427 -22.32 -29.06 7.12
C LYS A 427 -21.39 -28.86 5.92
N TYR A 428 -21.38 -27.68 5.29
CA TYR A 428 -20.52 -27.35 4.15
C TYR A 428 -19.36 -26.43 4.53
N LEU A 429 -19.36 -25.88 5.75
CA LEU A 429 -18.34 -24.93 6.21
C LEU A 429 -17.43 -25.56 7.25
N TYR A 430 -16.16 -25.76 6.88
CA TYR A 430 -15.15 -26.40 7.72
C TYR A 430 -14.09 -25.39 8.14
N ARG A 431 -14.21 -24.94 9.39
CA ARG A 431 -13.27 -24.02 10.00
C ARG A 431 -11.95 -24.72 10.30
N ASN A 432 -10.87 -24.29 9.64
CA ASN A 432 -9.52 -24.75 9.96
C ASN A 432 -8.91 -23.88 11.05
N PHE A 433 -8.88 -24.39 12.27
CA PHE A 433 -8.12 -23.78 13.36
C PHE A 433 -6.62 -24.03 13.14
N ILE A 434 -5.96 -23.07 12.50
CA ILE A 434 -4.51 -22.87 12.53
C ILE A 434 -3.72 -23.94 11.76
N MET A 435 -3.12 -23.53 10.63
CA MET A 435 -1.90 -24.12 10.05
C MET A 435 -1.92 -25.64 9.83
N LYS A 436 -3.03 -26.20 9.34
CA LYS A 436 -3.01 -27.52 8.69
C LYS A 436 -3.41 -27.39 7.22
N TYR A 437 -2.68 -26.56 6.47
CA TYR A 437 -2.74 -26.58 4.99
C TYR A 437 -2.67 -28.00 4.41
N PRO A 438 -1.83 -28.92 4.95
CA PRO A 438 -1.82 -30.29 4.47
C PRO A 438 -3.20 -30.95 4.57
N VAL A 439 -3.99 -30.69 5.62
CA VAL A 439 -5.32 -31.30 5.78
C VAL A 439 -6.29 -30.78 4.74
N CYS A 440 -6.29 -29.48 4.46
CA CYS A 440 -7.15 -28.91 3.41
C CYS A 440 -6.81 -29.51 2.04
N LEU A 441 -5.51 -29.62 1.74
CA LEU A 441 -5.03 -30.20 0.48
C LEU A 441 -5.28 -31.71 0.39
N GLU A 442 -5.12 -32.44 1.49
CA GLU A 442 -5.46 -33.86 1.57
C GLU A 442 -6.95 -34.09 1.34
N GLU A 443 -7.82 -33.22 1.85
CA GLU A 443 -9.26 -33.29 1.56
C GLU A 443 -9.57 -32.94 0.10
N LEU A 444 -8.91 -31.94 -0.49
CA LEU A 444 -9.01 -31.67 -1.93
C LEU A 444 -8.59 -32.86 -2.81
N LEU A 445 -7.62 -33.66 -2.35
CA LEU A 445 -7.20 -34.87 -3.06
C LEU A 445 -8.23 -36.01 -2.95
N LYS A 446 -8.91 -36.11 -1.81
CA LYS A 446 -9.88 -37.17 -1.52
C LYS A 446 -11.28 -36.87 -2.07
N ASN A 447 -11.70 -35.61 -2.04
CA ASN A 447 -13.07 -35.20 -2.33
C ASN A 447 -13.12 -34.12 -3.42
N ASP A 448 -13.74 -34.44 -4.56
CA ASP A 448 -13.90 -33.52 -5.69
C ASP A 448 -14.81 -32.32 -5.38
N SER A 449 -15.61 -32.43 -4.32
CA SER A 449 -16.48 -31.36 -3.80
C SER A 449 -15.86 -30.57 -2.64
N ALA A 450 -14.61 -30.85 -2.26
CA ALA A 450 -13.90 -30.02 -1.31
C ALA A 450 -13.32 -28.77 -2.00
N VAL A 451 -13.25 -27.67 -1.26
CA VAL A 451 -12.69 -26.39 -1.70
C VAL A 451 -11.89 -25.77 -0.57
N CYS A 452 -10.74 -25.19 -0.87
CA CYS A 452 -9.91 -24.50 0.12
C CYS A 452 -9.84 -23.00 -0.19
N ILE A 453 -10.28 -22.15 0.73
CA ILE A 453 -10.05 -20.71 0.64
C ILE A 453 -8.83 -20.35 1.49
N MET A 454 -7.81 -19.80 0.86
CA MET A 454 -6.54 -19.47 1.52
C MET A 454 -6.03 -18.10 1.10
N ASN A 455 -5.22 -17.46 1.94
CA ASN A 455 -4.59 -16.20 1.59
C ASN A 455 -3.55 -16.45 0.47
N LYS A 456 -3.51 -15.56 -0.53
CA LYS A 456 -2.57 -15.59 -1.67
C LYS A 456 -1.11 -15.68 -1.23
N PHE A 457 -0.74 -15.06 -0.11
CA PHE A 457 0.61 -15.15 0.45
C PHE A 457 0.98 -16.57 0.86
N GLU A 458 0.02 -17.29 1.42
CA GLU A 458 0.22 -18.65 1.92
C GLU A 458 0.39 -19.63 0.74
N LYS A 459 -0.22 -19.35 -0.41
CA LYS A 459 0.01 -20.09 -1.66
C LYS A 459 1.49 -20.09 -2.07
N SER A 460 2.20 -18.96 -1.89
CA SER A 460 3.62 -18.85 -2.26
C SER A 460 4.55 -19.69 -1.37
N VAL A 461 4.17 -19.92 -0.12
CA VAL A 461 4.94 -20.73 0.85
C VAL A 461 4.73 -22.22 0.61
N CYS A 462 3.58 -22.63 0.04
CA CYS A 462 3.35 -23.98 -0.45
C CYS A 462 4.08 -24.27 -1.78
N SER A 463 5.35 -23.88 -1.90
CA SER A 463 6.21 -24.03 -3.08
C SER A 463 6.58 -25.49 -3.43
N LEU A 464 5.56 -26.35 -3.52
CA LEU A 464 5.39 -27.42 -4.50
C LEU A 464 4.59 -26.85 -5.69
N GLN A 465 4.99 -25.68 -6.18
CA GLN A 465 4.29 -24.95 -7.26
C GLN A 465 4.17 -25.80 -8.54
N ILE A 466 5.15 -26.68 -8.78
CA ILE A 466 5.15 -27.64 -9.90
C ILE A 466 4.10 -28.74 -9.73
N PHE A 467 3.81 -29.18 -8.49
CA PHE A 467 2.81 -30.21 -8.22
C PHE A 467 1.39 -29.62 -8.20
N MET A 468 1.25 -28.37 -7.76
CA MET A 468 -0.06 -27.74 -7.62
C MET A 468 -0.68 -27.36 -8.97
N ASP A 469 0.10 -26.82 -9.90
CA ASP A 469 -0.43 -26.38 -11.20
C ASP A 469 -0.88 -27.56 -12.10
N TRP A 470 -0.39 -28.77 -11.82
CA TRP A 470 -0.83 -29.97 -12.54
C TRP A 470 -2.21 -30.47 -12.06
N TYR A 471 -2.47 -30.39 -10.75
CA TYR A 471 -3.63 -31.04 -10.12
C TYR A 471 -4.75 -30.08 -9.70
N TYR A 472 -4.53 -28.78 -9.63
CA TYR A 472 -5.50 -27.82 -9.09
C TYR A 472 -5.76 -26.64 -10.02
N THR A 473 -6.92 -26.04 -9.83
CA THR A 473 -7.29 -24.75 -10.42
C THR A 473 -7.44 -23.73 -9.30
N SER A 474 -6.99 -22.49 -9.55
CA SER A 474 -7.07 -21.42 -8.58
C SER A 474 -7.73 -20.19 -9.17
N SER A 475 -8.74 -19.65 -8.49
CA SER A 475 -9.37 -18.36 -8.79
C SER A 475 -9.09 -17.39 -7.63
N VAL A 476 -8.80 -16.13 -7.97
CA VAL A 476 -8.57 -15.08 -6.97
C VAL A 476 -9.92 -14.45 -6.65
N VAL A 477 -10.23 -14.34 -5.37
CA VAL A 477 -11.43 -13.66 -4.87
C VAL A 477 -11.00 -12.39 -4.17
N ASP A 478 -11.56 -11.28 -4.63
CA ASP A 478 -11.43 -9.97 -4.00
C ASP A 478 -12.68 -9.73 -3.13
N PHE A 479 -12.50 -9.76 -1.81
CA PHE A 479 -13.60 -9.53 -0.86
C PHE A 479 -14.01 -8.06 -0.80
N ASP A 480 -13.14 -7.11 -1.15
CA ASP A 480 -13.44 -5.67 -1.09
C ASP A 480 -14.44 -5.27 -2.18
N GLN A 481 -14.33 -5.87 -3.38
CA GLN A 481 -15.33 -5.69 -4.44
C GLN A 481 -16.71 -6.23 -4.03
N PHE A 482 -16.74 -7.32 -3.26
CA PHE A 482 -17.98 -7.97 -2.84
C PHE A 482 -18.70 -7.21 -1.72
N ALA A 483 -17.95 -6.59 -0.81
CA ALA A 483 -18.51 -5.73 0.23
C ALA A 483 -19.09 -4.43 -0.35
N GLN A 484 -18.49 -3.89 -1.43
CA GLN A 484 -18.99 -2.71 -2.13
C GLN A 484 -20.30 -2.99 -2.89
N SER A 485 -20.44 -4.15 -3.55
CA SER A 485 -21.65 -4.47 -4.32
C SER A 485 -22.92 -4.62 -3.46
N PHE A 486 -22.78 -4.89 -2.16
CA PHE A 486 -23.91 -4.99 -1.24
C PHE A 486 -24.34 -3.63 -0.67
N ASN A 487 -23.42 -2.69 -0.50
CA ASN A 487 -23.74 -1.33 -0.02
C ASN A 487 -24.43 -0.48 -1.11
N ASP A 488 -24.28 -0.83 -2.39
CA ASP A 488 -24.92 -0.13 -3.51
C ASP A 488 -26.33 -0.69 -3.84
N SER A 489 -26.80 -1.70 -3.11
CA SER A 489 -28.12 -2.35 -3.32
C SER A 489 -29.18 -2.04 -2.26
N ASP A 490 -28.88 -1.15 -1.31
CA ASP A 490 -29.84 -0.47 -0.43
C ASP A 490 -30.03 0.99 -0.87
#